data_AF-A0AAU5M5Q9-F1
#
_entry.id   AF-A0AAU5M5Q9-F1
#
_cell.length_a   1.000
_cell.length_b   1.000
_cell.length_c   1.000
_cell.angle_alpha   90.00
_cell.angle_beta   90.00
_cell.angle_gamma   90.00
#
_symmetry.space_group_name_H-M   'P 1'
#
loop_
_entity.id
_entity.type
_entity.pdbx_description
1 polymer ?
#
loop_
_entity_poly.entity_id
_entity_poly.type
_entity_poly.pdbx_seq_one_letter_code
_entity_poly.pdbx_strand_id
1 'polypeptide(L)' 'MSKQITVRLPDDLVDFMDELVATDKATSRASVVARAMERERRRELAARDLAILTEHGGYDDLDGLATAASGTVLSDLD' A
#
# COMPACT_ATOMS: atom_id res chain seq x y z
N MET A 1 -17.53 -0.90 -7.94
CA MET A 1 -17.85 0.25 -8.82
C MET A 1 -16.55 0.90 -9.25
N SER A 2 -16.27 0.97 -10.55
CA SER A 2 -15.13 1.73 -11.10
C SER A 2 -15.63 3.06 -11.69
N LYS A 3 -14.78 4.08 -11.71
CA LYS A 3 -15.02 5.35 -12.42
C LYS A 3 -14.00 5.46 -13.54
N GLN A 4 -14.45 5.85 -14.73
CA GLN A 4 -13.57 6.07 -15.87
C GLN A 4 -13.06 7.51 -15.87
N ILE A 5 -11.76 7.67 -16.13
CA ILE A 5 -11.09 8.96 -16.27
C ILE A 5 -10.23 8.94 -17.54
N THR A 6 -10.06 10.10 -18.16
CA THR A 6 -9.10 10.30 -19.25
C THR A 6 -7.90 11.05 -18.69
N VAL A 7 -6.71 10.45 -18.82
CA VAL A 7 -5.46 11.02 -18.31
C VAL A 7 -4.43 11.06 -19.43
N ARG A 8 -3.61 12.10 -19.44
CA ARG A 8 -2.44 12.17 -20.34
C ARG A 8 -1.22 11.71 -19.55
N LEU A 9 -0.57 10.67 -20.05
CA LEU A 9 0.66 10.14 -19.46
C LEU A 9 1.80 10.34 -20.47
N PRO A 10 3.05 10.47 -19.98
CA PRO A 10 4.25 10.35 -20.79
C PRO A 10 4.27 9.05 -21.61
N ASP A 11 4.79 9.12 -22.84
CA ASP A 11 4.79 7.99 -23.78
C ASP A 11 5.56 6.79 -23.23
N ASP A 12 6.68 7.03 -22.54
CA ASP A 12 7.51 6.00 -21.91
C ASP A 12 6.76 5.20 -20.83
N LEU A 13 5.88 5.85 -20.07
CA LEU A 13 5.03 5.14 -19.09
C LEU A 13 3.96 4.29 -19.78
N VAL A 14 3.43 4.76 -20.91
CA VAL A 14 2.45 3.99 -21.69
C VAL A 14 3.12 2.77 -22.30
N ASP A 15 4.32 2.93 -22.87
CA ASP A 15 5.12 1.84 -23.45
C ASP A 15 5.45 0.78 -22.40
N PHE A 16 5.88 1.19 -21.19
CA PHE A 16 6.12 0.28 -20.08
C PHE A 16 4.86 -0.50 -19.68
N MET A 17 3.70 0.17 -19.61
CA MET A 17 2.44 -0.50 -19.31
C MET A 17 2.05 -1.50 -20.40
N ASP A 18 2.34 -1.19 -21.66
CA ASP A 18 2.11 -2.09 -22.78
C ASP A 18 2.99 -3.32 -22.74
N GLU A 19 4.26 -3.18 -22.41
CA GLU A 19 5.16 -4.31 -22.22
C GLU A 19 4.67 -5.23 -21.09
N LEU A 20 4.18 -4.67 -19.99
CA LEU A 20 3.64 -5.47 -18.87
C LEU A 20 2.39 -6.27 -19.26
N VAL A 21 1.54 -5.72 -20.11
CA VAL A 21 0.36 -6.43 -20.62
C VAL A 21 0.79 -7.47 -21.66
N ALA A 22 1.71 -7.12 -22.57
CA ALA A 22 2.22 -8.02 -23.60
C ALA A 22 2.97 -9.23 -23.02
N THR A 23 3.56 -9.08 -21.84
CA THR A 23 4.28 -10.16 -21.12
C THR A 23 3.41 -10.92 -20.14
N ASP A 24 2.07 -10.76 -20.19
CA ASP A 24 1.09 -11.37 -19.27
C ASP A 24 1.34 -11.07 -17.78
N LYS A 25 2.15 -10.05 -17.47
CA LYS A 25 2.41 -9.58 -16.09
C LYS A 25 1.27 -8.72 -15.55
N ALA A 26 0.37 -8.28 -16.41
CA ALA A 26 -0.82 -7.52 -16.05
C ALA A 26 -2.01 -7.85 -16.95
N THR A 27 -3.21 -7.91 -16.38
CA THR A 27 -4.43 -8.25 -17.12
C THR A 27 -4.96 -7.11 -17.99
N SER A 28 -4.56 -5.88 -17.72
CA SER A 28 -4.90 -4.69 -18.51
C SER A 28 -4.07 -3.47 -18.10
N ARG A 29 -3.96 -2.46 -18.97
CA ARG A 29 -3.38 -1.14 -18.63
C ARG A 29 -4.01 -0.54 -17.36
N ALA A 30 -5.34 -0.61 -17.24
CA ALA A 30 -6.05 -0.13 -16.06
C ALA A 30 -5.64 -0.86 -14.77
N SER A 31 -5.37 -2.17 -14.84
CA SER A 31 -4.89 -2.94 -13.69
C SER A 31 -3.49 -2.50 -13.23
N VAL A 32 -2.61 -2.11 -14.15
CA VAL A 32 -1.28 -1.58 -13.84
C VAL A 32 -1.41 -0.24 -13.10
N VAL A 33 -2.23 0.67 -13.63
CA VAL A 33 -2.48 1.98 -13.00
C VAL A 33 -3.12 1.79 -11.63
N ALA A 34 -4.14 0.95 -11.50
CA ALA A 34 -4.79 0.68 -10.23
C ALA A 34 -3.81 0.12 -9.18
N ARG A 35 -2.94 -0.81 -9.58
CA ARG A 35 -1.90 -1.38 -8.70
C ARG A 35 -0.88 -0.34 -8.27
N ALA A 36 -0.44 0.53 -9.19
CA ALA A 36 0.49 1.60 -8.89
C ALA A 36 -0.14 2.61 -7.91
N MET A 37 -1.38 3.03 -8.16
CA MET A 37 -2.13 3.94 -7.30
C MET A 37 -2.39 3.36 -5.91
N GLU A 38 -2.73 2.07 -5.80
CA GLU A 38 -2.96 1.45 -4.48
C GLU A 38 -1.66 1.35 -3.67
N ARG A 39 -0.52 1.13 -4.34
CA ARG A 39 0.78 1.15 -3.67
C ARG A 39 1.08 2.54 -3.11
N GLU A 40 0.77 3.59 -3.86
CA GLU A 40 0.98 4.97 -3.40
C GLU A 40 0.01 5.34 -2.28
N ARG A 41 -1.27 5.02 -2.42
CA ARG A 41 -2.28 5.19 -1.37
C ARG A 41 -1.86 4.56 -0.05
N ARG A 42 -1.35 3.32 -0.08
CA ARG A 42 -0.87 2.63 1.13
C ARG A 42 0.32 3.33 1.77
N ARG A 43 1.22 3.93 0.98
CA ARG A 43 2.35 4.70 1.51
C ARG A 43 1.90 5.99 2.18
N GLU A 44 1.00 6.73 1.54
CA GLU A 44 0.46 7.97 2.11
C GLU A 44 -0.29 7.72 3.41
N LEU A 45 -1.10 6.66 3.47
CA LEU A 45 -1.80 6.27 4.69
C LEU A 45 -0.81 5.91 5.81
N ALA A 46 0.18 5.06 5.52
CA ALA A 46 1.19 4.71 6.51
C ALA A 46 2.00 5.92 6.99
N ALA A 47 2.34 6.84 6.09
CA ALA A 47 3.05 8.08 6.45
C ALA A 47 2.19 9.00 7.31
N ARG A 48 0.91 9.12 7.00
CA ARG A 48 -0.06 9.87 7.81
C ARG A 48 -0.21 9.27 9.20
N ASP A 49 -0.38 7.95 9.27
CA ASP A 49 -0.54 7.24 10.54
C ASP A 49 0.73 7.37 11.41
N LEU A 50 1.92 7.26 10.79
CA LEU A 50 3.19 7.52 11.47
C LEU A 50 3.29 8.96 11.98
N ALA A 51 2.83 9.95 11.21
CA ALA A 51 2.82 11.35 11.65
C ALA A 51 1.93 11.54 12.89
N ILE A 52 0.75 10.92 12.92
CA ILE A 52 -0.16 10.93 14.08
C ILE A 52 0.51 10.29 15.30
N LEU A 53 1.11 9.11 15.14
CA LEU A 53 1.82 8.41 16.22
C LEU A 53 3.03 9.20 16.73
N THR A 54 3.71 9.93 15.85
CA THR A 54 4.85 10.78 16.20
C THR A 54 4.41 12.03 16.96
N GLU A 55 3.30 12.66 16.55
CA GLU A 55 2.74 13.85 17.19
C GLU A 55 2.22 13.56 18.60
N HIS A 56 1.58 12.41 18.80
CA HIS A 56 1.01 12.00 20.08
C HIS A 56 1.96 11.17 20.97
N GLY A 57 3.26 11.13 20.64
CA GLY A 57 4.24 10.24 21.25
C GLY A 57 4.30 10.29 22.79
N GLY A 58 4.85 9.22 23.38
CA GLY A 58 4.89 8.99 24.83
C GLY A 58 3.83 7.98 25.28
N TYR A 59 3.88 6.78 24.69
CA TYR A 59 3.03 5.66 25.09
C TYR A 59 3.78 4.78 26.09
N ASP A 60 4.16 5.36 27.23
CA ASP A 60 4.92 4.67 28.29
C ASP A 60 4.16 3.42 28.81
N ASP A 61 2.83 3.42 28.68
CA ASP A 61 1.95 2.29 28.95
C ASP A 61 2.10 1.12 27.95
N LEU A 62 2.69 1.38 26.78
CA LEU A 62 2.96 0.40 25.73
C LEU A 62 4.42 -0.10 25.70
N ASP A 63 5.33 0.46 26.49
CA ASP A 63 6.76 0.10 26.50
C ASP A 63 7.03 -1.40 26.80
N GLY A 64 6.12 -2.05 27.52
CA GLY A 64 6.18 -3.49 27.84
C GLY A 64 5.42 -4.41 26.88
N LEU A 65 4.67 -3.85 25.92
CA LEU A 65 3.72 -4.61 25.10
C LEU A 65 4.42 -5.63 24.21
N ALA A 66 5.55 -5.26 23.59
CA ALA A 66 6.32 -6.17 22.74
C ALA A 66 6.84 -7.38 23.52
N THR A 67 7.34 -7.15 24.74
CA THR A 67 7.81 -8.23 25.64
C THR A 67 6.66 -9.13 26.05
N ALA A 68 5.52 -8.55 26.47
CA ALA A 68 4.33 -9.31 26.85
C ALA A 68 3.75 -10.15 25.69
N ALA A 69 3.74 -9.61 24.47
CA ALA A 69 3.21 -10.27 23.28
C ALA A 69 4.14 -11.38 22.74
N SER A 70 5.45 -11.27 22.98
CA SER A 70 6.44 -12.23 22.44
C SER A 70 6.25 -13.68 22.93
N GLY A 71 5.61 -13.88 24.09
CA GLY A 71 5.29 -15.19 24.65
C GLY A 71 3.88 -15.72 24.30
N THR A 72 3.06 -14.92 23.62
CA THR A 72 1.67 -15.29 23.33
C THR A 72 1.61 -16.11 22.06
N VAL A 73 1.25 -17.39 22.19
CA VAL A 73 0.92 -18.24 21.03
C VAL A 73 -0.42 -17.76 20.49
N LEU A 74 -0.46 -17.19 19.28
CA LEU A 74 -1.71 -16.84 18.61
C LEU A 74 -2.38 -18.10 18.04
N SER A 75 -2.91 -18.93 18.94
CA SER A 75 -3.61 -20.19 18.62
C SER A 75 -4.97 -19.99 17.95
N ASP A 76 -5.50 -18.76 17.93
CA ASP A 76 -6.81 -18.42 17.36
C ASP A 76 -6.72 -17.70 16.00
N LEU A 77 -5.55 -17.70 15.35
CA LEU A 77 -5.40 -17.25 13.96
C LEU A 77 -5.50 -18.46 13.00
N ASP A 78 -6.71 -18.99 12.84
CA ASP A 78 -7.08 -19.91 11.74
C ASP A 78 -7.69 -19.14 10.56
#